data_AF-A0A0C3NZK9-F1
#
_entry.id   AF-A0A0C3NZK9-F1
#
_cell.length_a   1.000
_cell.length_b   1.000
_cell.length_c   1.000
_cell.angle_alpha   90.00
_cell.angle_beta   90.00
_cell.angle_gamma   90.00
#
_symmetry.space_group_name_H-M   'P 1'
#
loop_
_entity.id
_entity.type
_entity.pdbx_description
1 polymer ?
#
loop_
_entity_poly.entity_id
_entity_poly.type
_entity_poly.pdbx_seq_one_letter_code
_entity_poly.pdbx_strand_id
1 'polypeptide(L)'
;MIAPLSFLAFASVLYSFLITGVEGHGYIQDVTIGGKTYPGWDPNIDPYAEPIPKRVIRKIPDDGPVLDVTSSDLACNVGGSKGAGLVADAQAGSQVKWVMNRWPDGAQRFMSS
;
A
#
# COMPACT_ATOMS: atom_id res chain seq x y z
N MET A 1 -35.86 -32.66 21.98
CA MET A 1 -34.67 -32.11 22.65
C MET A 1 -33.65 -31.78 21.57
N ILE A 2 -33.63 -30.53 21.11
CA ILE A 2 -32.70 -30.06 20.06
C ILE A 2 -31.39 -29.75 20.78
N ALA A 3 -30.30 -30.43 20.41
CA ALA A 3 -29.05 -30.35 21.13
C ALA A 3 -28.43 -28.93 21.06
N PRO A 4 -27.95 -28.36 22.18
CA PRO A 4 -27.37 -27.01 22.25
C PRO A 4 -26.09 -26.85 21.40
N LEU A 5 -25.50 -27.98 20.97
CA LEU A 5 -24.32 -28.02 20.11
C LEU A 5 -24.60 -27.44 18.70
N SER A 6 -25.83 -27.59 18.20
CA SER A 6 -26.22 -27.11 16.87
C SER A 6 -26.36 -25.59 16.80
N PHE A 7 -26.77 -24.93 17.89
CA PHE A 7 -26.87 -23.47 17.97
C PHE A 7 -25.49 -22.80 18.03
N LEU A 8 -24.52 -23.41 18.74
CA LEU A 8 -23.14 -22.93 18.80
C LEU A 8 -22.42 -23.07 17.45
N ALA A 9 -22.66 -24.16 16.71
CA ALA A 9 -22.13 -24.34 15.37
C ALA A 9 -22.70 -23.32 14.37
N PHE A 10 -23.99 -23.00 14.45
CA PHE A 10 -24.60 -21.96 13.61
C PHE A 10 -24.09 -20.55 13.97
N ALA A 11 -23.96 -20.23 15.25
CA ALA A 11 -23.45 -18.94 15.71
C ALA A 11 -21.99 -18.71 15.30
N SER A 12 -21.15 -19.74 15.32
CA SER A 12 -19.75 -19.65 14.89
C SER A 12 -19.59 -19.47 13.39
N VAL A 13 -20.41 -20.14 12.57
CA VAL A 13 -20.43 -19.93 11.10
C VAL A 13 -20.88 -18.51 10.73
N LEU A 14 -21.91 -17.97 11.43
CA LEU A 14 -22.36 -16.59 11.21
C LEU A 14 -21.30 -15.55 11.63
N TYR A 15 -20.53 -15.82 12.69
CA TYR A 15 -19.46 -14.92 13.15
C TYR A 15 -18.31 -14.83 12.14
N SER A 16 -17.97 -15.92 11.44
CA SER A 16 -16.91 -15.91 10.42
C SER A 16 -17.26 -15.07 9.17
N PHE A 17 -18.54 -14.94 8.83
CA PHE A 17 -18.99 -14.11 7.71
C PHE A 17 -18.94 -12.60 7.99
N LEU A 18 -18.81 -12.19 9.26
CA LEU A 18 -18.78 -10.78 9.65
C LEU A 18 -17.38 -10.14 9.59
N ILE A 19 -16.33 -10.90 9.24
CA ILE A 19 -14.93 -10.46 9.33
C ILE A 19 -14.32 -10.11 7.95
N THR A 20 -15.09 -10.13 6.85
CA THR A 20 -14.54 -9.83 5.52
C THR A 20 -14.51 -8.33 5.24
N GLY A 21 -13.51 -7.63 5.79
CA GLY A 21 -13.15 -6.27 5.40
C GLY A 21 -11.72 -6.24 4.85
N VAL A 22 -11.55 -6.35 3.53
CA VAL A 22 -10.26 -6.05 2.89
C VAL A 22 -10.22 -4.56 2.59
N GLU A 23 -9.80 -3.77 3.58
CA GLU A 23 -9.50 -2.35 3.39
C GLU A 23 -8.05 -2.21 2.92
N GLY A 24 -7.79 -2.53 1.65
CA GLY A 24 -6.44 -2.43 1.04
C GLY A 24 -6.02 -1.00 0.69
N HIS A 25 -6.36 -0.02 1.52
CA HIS A 25 -5.97 1.37 1.30
C HIS A 25 -4.59 1.63 1.91
N GLY A 26 -3.74 2.33 1.18
CA GLY A 26 -2.45 2.75 1.69
C GLY A 26 -1.44 3.11 0.60
N TYR A 27 -0.35 3.72 1.03
CA TYR A 27 0.78 4.11 0.21
C TYR A 27 2.09 4.04 0.98
N ILE A 28 3.21 4.01 0.25
CA ILE A 28 4.56 4.09 0.84
C ILE A 28 4.73 5.46 1.49
N GLN A 29 4.74 5.48 2.83
CA GLN A 29 5.04 6.67 3.61
C GLN A 29 6.55 6.93 3.65
N ASP A 30 7.35 5.89 3.86
CA ASP A 30 8.81 5.97 3.92
C ASP A 30 9.46 4.76 3.26
N VAL A 31 10.62 4.96 2.65
CA VAL A 31 11.49 3.90 2.14
C VAL A 31 12.92 4.09 2.64
N THR A 32 13.49 3.06 3.26
CA THR A 32 14.89 3.02 3.67
C THR A 32 15.68 2.12 2.73
N ILE A 33 16.65 2.71 2.01
CA ILE A 33 17.49 2.05 1.02
C ILE A 33 18.94 2.17 1.48
N GLY A 34 19.63 1.06 1.71
CA GLY A 34 21.03 1.08 2.14
C GLY A 34 21.26 1.85 3.45
N GLY A 35 20.27 1.87 4.34
CA GLY A 35 20.32 2.60 5.62
C GLY A 35 19.91 4.07 5.56
N LYS A 36 19.63 4.63 4.37
CA LYS A 36 19.13 6.00 4.21
C LYS A 36 17.62 5.98 3.99
N THR A 37 16.89 6.72 4.83
CA THR A 37 15.44 6.87 4.73
C THR A 37 15.07 8.04 3.83
N TYR A 38 14.09 7.80 2.95
CA TYR A 38 13.50 8.75 2.05
C TYR A 38 11.98 8.78 2.28
N PRO A 39 11.39 9.96 2.48
CA PRO A 39 9.93 10.08 2.48
C PRO A 39 9.37 9.71 1.10
N GLY A 40 8.25 9.00 1.13
CA GLY A 40 7.43 8.71 -0.04
C GLY A 40 6.67 9.93 -0.54
N TRP A 41 5.88 9.75 -1.60
CA TRP A 41 4.95 10.77 -2.07
C TRP A 41 3.70 10.76 -1.19
N ASP A 42 3.38 11.90 -0.59
CA ASP A 42 2.13 12.06 0.17
C ASP A 42 1.05 12.73 -0.70
N PRO A 43 0.00 12.00 -1.11
CA PRO A 43 -1.06 12.55 -1.97
C PRO A 43 -1.88 13.67 -1.31
N ASN A 44 -1.84 13.80 0.02
CA ASN A 44 -2.59 14.82 0.75
C ASN A 44 -1.78 16.09 1.01
N ILE A 45 -0.45 16.03 0.86
CA ILE A 45 0.46 17.14 1.21
C ILE A 45 1.27 17.60 0.00
N ASP A 46 1.94 16.68 -0.70
CA ASP A 46 2.91 17.02 -1.74
C ASP A 46 2.34 17.76 -2.96
N PRO A 47 1.10 17.50 -3.43
CA PRO A 47 0.52 18.28 -4.53
C PRO A 47 0.30 19.77 -4.21
N TYR A 48 0.28 20.13 -2.92
CA TYR A 48 -0.07 21.46 -2.42
C TYR A 48 1.12 22.20 -1.81
N ALA A 49 2.31 21.58 -1.81
CA ALA A 49 3.53 22.18 -1.30
C ALA A 49 4.17 23.12 -2.35
N GLU A 50 4.85 24.16 -1.87
CA GLU A 50 5.56 25.13 -2.71
C GLU A 50 7.02 25.31 -2.23
N PRO A 51 8.02 24.90 -3.04
CA PRO A 51 7.90 24.17 -4.31
C PRO A 51 7.42 22.72 -4.08
N ILE A 52 6.80 22.13 -5.10
CA ILE A 52 6.44 20.69 -5.09
C ILE A 52 7.71 19.85 -4.82
N PRO A 53 7.72 19.00 -3.79
CA PRO A 53 8.90 18.23 -3.43
C PRO A 53 9.20 17.14 -4.47
N LYS A 54 10.48 16.89 -4.69
CA LYS A 54 10.94 15.73 -5.46
C LYS A 54 11.07 14.53 -4.52
N ARG A 55 10.48 13.39 -4.92
CA ARG A 55 10.48 12.14 -4.14
C ARG A 55 11.14 11.01 -4.93
N VAL A 56 11.59 9.98 -4.22
CA VAL A 56 12.12 8.72 -4.80
C VAL A 56 10.98 7.76 -5.17
N ILE A 57 9.87 7.82 -4.44
CA ILE A 57 8.63 7.12 -4.78
C ILE A 57 7.83 7.97 -5.77
N ARG A 58 7.23 7.32 -6.76
CA ARG A 58 6.44 7.98 -7.80
C ARG A 58 5.14 8.53 -7.24
N LYS A 59 4.61 9.56 -7.89
CA LYS A 59 3.33 10.18 -7.53
C LYS A 59 2.18 9.16 -7.62
N ILE A 60 1.27 9.26 -6.66
CA ILE A 60 -0.05 8.61 -6.65
C ILE A 60 -1.12 9.68 -6.38
N PRO A 61 -2.38 9.47 -6.80
CA PRO A 61 -3.45 10.47 -6.61
C PRO A 61 -4.07 10.42 -5.21
N ASP A 62 -4.18 9.22 -4.65
CA ASP A 62 -4.84 8.89 -3.40
C ASP A 62 -4.31 7.53 -2.94
N ASP A 63 -4.94 6.95 -1.92
CA ASP A 63 -4.54 5.68 -1.33
C ASP A 63 -5.48 4.51 -1.68
N GLY A 64 -6.34 4.70 -2.68
CA GLY A 64 -7.23 3.68 -3.21
C GLY A 64 -6.53 2.71 -4.16
N PRO A 65 -7.12 1.51 -4.37
CA PRO A 65 -6.58 0.51 -5.28
C PRO A 65 -6.89 0.84 -6.74
N VAL A 66 -6.00 0.39 -7.65
CA VAL A 66 -6.34 0.27 -9.08
C VAL A 66 -7.18 -1.00 -9.25
N LEU A 67 -8.42 -0.85 -9.71
CA LEU A 67 -9.39 -1.96 -9.81
C LEU A 67 -9.38 -2.68 -11.17
N ASP A 68 -8.89 -2.04 -12.22
CA ASP A 68 -8.79 -2.63 -13.55
C ASP A 68 -7.40 -3.29 -13.73
N VAL A 69 -7.40 -4.62 -13.78
CA VAL A 69 -6.19 -5.43 -13.96
C VAL A 69 -5.54 -5.29 -15.34
N THR A 70 -6.25 -4.70 -16.31
CA THR A 70 -5.74 -4.42 -17.66
C THR A 70 -5.22 -2.99 -17.81
N SER A 71 -5.40 -2.15 -16.79
CA SER A 71 -4.94 -0.76 -16.83
C SER A 71 -3.42 -0.68 -16.82
N SER A 72 -2.87 0.24 -17.63
CA SER A 72 -1.46 0.62 -17.55
C SER A 72 -1.07 1.23 -16.20
N ASP A 73 -2.04 1.75 -15.45
CA ASP A 73 -1.80 2.31 -14.13
C ASP A 73 -1.46 1.24 -13.10
N LEU A 74 -1.70 -0.05 -13.38
CA LEU A 74 -1.36 -1.13 -12.45
C LEU A 74 0.15 -1.18 -12.12
N ALA A 75 1.02 -0.72 -13.03
CA ALA A 75 2.45 -0.75 -12.83
C ALA A 75 2.96 0.25 -11.77
N CYS A 76 2.39 1.46 -11.72
CA CYS A 76 2.91 2.56 -10.90
C CYS A 76 1.83 3.50 -10.33
N ASN A 77 0.56 3.07 -10.33
CA ASN A 77 -0.63 3.88 -10.06
C ASN A 77 -0.81 5.04 -11.06
N VAL A 78 -1.97 5.69 -10.99
CA VAL A 78 -2.38 6.79 -11.87
C VAL A 78 -1.38 7.94 -11.76
N GLY A 79 -0.82 8.35 -12.90
CA GLY A 79 0.17 9.43 -12.96
C GLY A 79 1.61 9.01 -12.62
N GLY A 80 1.83 7.78 -12.14
CA GLY A 80 3.16 7.23 -11.89
C GLY A 80 3.97 6.98 -13.17
N SER A 81 3.37 7.01 -14.35
CA SER A 81 4.08 6.92 -15.64
C SER A 81 5.03 8.11 -15.90
N LYS A 82 4.87 9.23 -15.18
CA LYS A 82 5.75 10.41 -15.28
C LYS A 82 7.13 10.21 -14.64
N GLY A 83 7.34 9.10 -13.93
CA GLY A 83 8.57 8.82 -13.20
C GLY A 83 8.66 9.52 -11.84
N ALA A 84 9.74 9.23 -11.11
CA ALA A 84 10.04 9.86 -9.83
C ALA A 84 10.93 11.10 -10.04
N GLY A 85 10.88 12.05 -9.10
CA GLY A 85 11.69 13.27 -9.17
C GLY A 85 13.15 13.06 -8.72
N LEU A 86 13.43 11.95 -8.04
CA LEU A 86 14.74 11.53 -7.56
C LEU A 86 14.95 10.04 -7.79
N VAL A 87 16.21 9.63 -7.85
CA VAL A 87 16.64 8.23 -7.80
C VAL A 87 17.49 8.05 -6.54
N ALA A 88 17.23 6.99 -5.78
CA ALA A 88 18.05 6.64 -4.64
C ALA A 88 19.12 5.64 -5.07
N ASP A 89 20.39 5.96 -4.80
CA ASP A 89 21.48 5.02 -5.01
C ASP A 89 21.37 3.84 -4.04
N ALA A 90 21.51 2.64 -4.58
CA ALA A 90 21.48 1.39 -3.83
C ALA A 90 22.66 0.53 -4.24
N GLN A 91 23.54 0.18 -3.30
CA GLN A 91 24.57 -0.81 -3.56
C GLN A 91 23.90 -2.18 -3.75
N ALA A 92 24.40 -2.99 -4.69
CA ALA A 92 23.91 -4.35 -4.88
C ALA A 92 23.96 -5.14 -3.55
N GLY A 93 22.87 -5.84 -3.24
CA GLY A 93 22.72 -6.58 -1.97
C GLY A 93 22.28 -5.73 -0.76
N SER A 94 22.12 -4.41 -0.93
CA SER A 94 21.56 -3.56 0.13
C SER A 94 20.09 -3.91 0.41
N GLN A 95 19.69 -3.75 1.68
CA GLN A 95 18.29 -3.91 2.07
C GLN A 95 17.47 -2.69 1.67
N VAL A 96 16.26 -2.96 1.18
CA VAL A 96 15.21 -1.97 0.96
C VAL A 96 14.07 -2.29 1.90
N LYS A 97 13.69 -1.34 2.75
CA LYS A 97 12.57 -1.44 3.69
C LYS A 97 11.59 -0.33 3.38
N TRP A 98 10.29 -0.61 3.44
CA TRP A 98 9.26 0.41 3.28
C TRP A 98 8.26 0.33 4.42
N VAL A 99 7.71 1.49 4.74
CA VAL A 99 6.65 1.70 5.72
C VAL A 99 5.44 2.22 4.96
N MET A 100 4.28 1.58 5.18
CA MET A 100 2.99 2.05 4.66
C MET A 100 2.39 3.08 5.64
N ASN A 101 1.66 4.07 5.13
CA ASN A 101 0.93 5.03 5.96
C ASN A 101 -0.15 4.36 6.83
N ARG A 102 -0.83 3.36 6.28
CA ARG A 102 -1.82 2.48 6.92
C ARG A 102 -1.86 1.17 6.13
N TRP A 103 -1.94 0.04 6.82
CA TRP A 103 -2.04 -1.26 6.15
C TRP A 103 -2.64 -2.31 7.09
N PRO A 104 -3.69 -3.04 6.67
CA PRO A 104 -4.20 -4.16 7.45
C PRO A 104 -3.18 -5.30 7.54
N ASP A 105 -3.16 -6.00 8.67
CA ASP A 105 -2.37 -7.21 8.83
C ASP A 105 -2.77 -8.26 7.77
N GLY A 106 -1.80 -8.71 6.97
CA GLY A 106 -2.00 -9.77 5.98
C GLY A 106 -2.21 -9.33 4.52
N ALA A 107 -2.36 -8.04 4.22
CA ALA A 107 -2.50 -7.59 2.83
C ALA A 107 -1.16 -7.67 2.04
N GLN A 108 -1.24 -8.09 0.76
CA GLN A 108 -0.08 -8.39 -0.09
C GLN A 108 0.73 -7.13 -0.44
N ARG A 109 2.06 -7.25 -0.41
CA ARG A 109 3.00 -6.18 -0.75
C ARG A 109 3.76 -6.59 -2.00
N PHE A 110 3.77 -5.75 -3.02
CA PHE A 110 4.49 -6.01 -4.27
C PHE A 110 5.61 -4.99 -4.46
N MET A 111 6.77 -5.45 -4.91
CA MET A 111 7.86 -4.59 -5.33
C MET A 111 8.42 -5.13 -6.64
N SER A 112 8.56 -4.25 -7.65
CA SER A 112 9.37 -4.53 -8.83
C SER A 112 10.69 -3.80 -8.68
N SER A 113 11.78 -4.56 -8.65
CA SER A 113 13.15 -4.08 -8.84
C SER A 113 13.38 -3.54 -10.25
#